data_AF-A0A443RTW6-F1
#
_entry.id   AF-A0A443RTW6-F1
#
_cell.length_a   1.000
_cell.length_b   1.000
_cell.length_c   1.000
_cell.angle_alpha   90.00
_cell.angle_beta   90.00
_cell.angle_gamma   90.00
#
_symmetry.space_group_name_H-M   'P 1'
#
loop_
_entity.id
_entity.type
_entity.pdbx_description
1 polymer ?
#
loop_
_entity_poly.entity_id
_entity_poly.type
_entity_poly.pdbx_seq_one_letter_code
_entity_poly.pdbx_strand_id
1 'polypeptide(L)'
;TSTFEFKADVGNAVVEGILRYHPFLYDEETYPADSINVDNDNSQGDEIVEIDKLLGRGNRPIFECYWNGRLIPYTLQSLDWCMRKPNSTIPPECFSRFSGVLWTNTSFEVTQNKLTFQDALDKKLNEPKVAYTVLVGNQYRRGIDDLFKKWLDECHNNYDKEIKFLEFQELIRREEGVAKNKCYPWSVFNGVEFSNQIFKCGQKIKTTKTAPIMIGTITRFLCWGSFDVKKDQNVFGTSGYFEMERE
;
A
#
# COMPACT_ATOMS: atom_id res chain seq x y z
N THR A 1 -10.90 0.79 4.64
CA THR A 1 -9.90 -0.21 4.22
C THR A 1 -10.43 -0.91 2.99
N SER A 2 -9.55 -1.31 2.07
CA SER A 2 -9.92 -1.99 0.82
C SER A 2 -9.47 -3.45 0.87
N THR A 3 -10.23 -4.32 0.21
CA THR A 3 -9.94 -5.76 0.14
C THR A 3 -9.75 -6.22 -1.30
N PHE A 4 -8.98 -7.28 -1.48
CA PHE A 4 -8.75 -7.95 -2.76
C PHE A 4 -9.01 -9.45 -2.59
N GLU A 5 -10.14 -9.92 -3.09
CA GLU A 5 -10.59 -11.30 -2.95
C GLU A 5 -10.26 -12.10 -4.20
N PHE A 6 -9.67 -13.28 -4.03
CA PHE A 6 -9.25 -14.15 -5.12
C PHE A 6 -9.48 -15.63 -4.80
N LYS A 7 -9.47 -16.45 -5.84
CA LYS A 7 -9.46 -17.91 -5.76
C LYS A 7 -8.34 -18.45 -6.64
N ALA A 8 -7.64 -19.45 -6.15
CA ALA A 8 -6.63 -20.20 -6.88
C ALA A 8 -7.17 -21.61 -7.14
N ASP A 9 -7.30 -21.97 -8.42
CA ASP A 9 -7.65 -23.31 -8.85
C ASP A 9 -6.37 -24.13 -9.06
N VAL A 10 -6.23 -25.15 -8.22
CA VAL A 10 -5.09 -26.08 -8.19
C VAL A 10 -5.55 -27.47 -8.67
N GLY A 11 -6.27 -27.51 -9.79
CA GLY A 11 -6.75 -28.73 -10.43
C GLY A 11 -8.07 -29.21 -9.84
N ASN A 12 -8.00 -30.07 -8.81
CA ASN A 12 -9.19 -30.60 -8.13
C ASN A 12 -9.47 -29.91 -6.79
N ALA A 13 -8.73 -28.85 -6.48
CA ALA A 13 -8.80 -28.14 -5.22
C ALA A 13 -8.83 -26.63 -5.46
N VAL A 14 -9.57 -25.92 -4.60
CA VAL A 14 -9.68 -24.47 -4.65
C VAL A 14 -9.16 -23.91 -3.34
N VAL A 15 -8.30 -22.90 -3.45
CA VAL A 15 -7.88 -22.06 -2.32
C VAL A 15 -8.55 -20.71 -2.46
N GLU A 16 -9.23 -20.25 -1.42
CA GLU A 16 -9.80 -18.92 -1.38
C GLU A 16 -8.83 -17.99 -0.65
N GLY A 17 -8.70 -16.75 -1.09
CA GLY A 17 -7.77 -15.80 -0.52
C GLY A 17 -8.35 -14.39 -0.47
N ILE A 18 -7.93 -13.63 0.53
CA ILE A 18 -8.21 -12.20 0.63
C ILE A 18 -6.93 -11.46 1.00
N LEU A 19 -6.71 -10.29 0.40
CA LEU A 19 -5.76 -9.29 0.90
C LEU A 19 -6.53 -8.11 1.49
N ARG A 20 -5.94 -7.46 2.50
CA ARG A 20 -6.45 -6.25 3.15
C ARG A 20 -5.36 -5.19 3.15
N TYR A 21 -5.69 -4.01 2.66
CA TYR A 21 -4.77 -2.88 2.65
C TYR A 21 -4.86 -2.07 3.95
N HIS A 22 -3.70 -1.77 4.52
CA HIS A 22 -3.47 -1.00 5.74
C HIS A 22 -2.74 0.29 5.34
N PRO A 23 -3.47 1.41 5.17
CA PRO A 23 -2.88 2.61 4.62
C PRO A 23 -1.89 3.26 5.59
N PHE A 24 -0.98 4.07 5.06
CA PHE A 24 -0.24 5.01 5.89
C PHE A 24 -1.10 6.24 6.14
N LEU A 25 -1.30 6.59 7.41
CA LEU A 25 -2.12 7.72 7.79
C LEU A 25 -1.28 8.73 8.54
N TYR A 26 -1.07 9.88 7.89
CA TYR A 26 -0.46 11.08 8.45
C TYR A 26 1.04 10.92 8.71
N ASP A 27 1.38 10.35 9.85
CA ASP A 27 2.74 10.19 10.36
C ASP A 27 3.05 8.74 10.75
N GLU A 28 2.06 7.84 10.66
CA GLU A 28 2.22 6.45 11.09
C GLU A 28 1.65 5.41 10.11
N GLU A 29 2.27 4.23 10.13
CA GLU A 29 1.75 3.03 9.47
C GLU A 29 0.59 2.46 10.29
N THR A 30 -0.53 2.11 9.65
CA THR A 30 -1.70 1.52 10.34
C THR A 30 -1.69 0.00 10.39
N TYR A 31 -0.64 -0.64 9.86
CA TYR A 31 -0.53 -2.09 9.89
C TYR A 31 -0.50 -2.58 11.35
N PRO A 32 -1.37 -3.51 11.76
CA PRO A 32 -1.46 -3.95 13.15
C PRO A 32 -0.13 -4.46 13.72
N ALA A 33 0.20 -4.06 14.95
CA ALA A 33 1.30 -4.65 15.70
C ALA A 33 1.01 -6.13 16.00
N ASP A 34 2.05 -6.97 15.95
CA ASP A 34 1.92 -8.39 16.25
C ASP A 34 1.95 -8.59 17.77
N SER A 35 0.88 -9.17 18.34
CA SER A 35 0.81 -9.43 19.79
C SER A 35 1.73 -10.58 20.25
N ILE A 36 2.25 -11.39 19.32
CA ILE A 36 3.00 -12.62 19.62
C ILE A 36 4.47 -12.34 19.97
N ASN A 37 5.03 -11.19 19.59
CA ASN A 37 6.43 -10.84 19.85
C ASN A 37 6.66 -10.08 21.17
N VAL A 38 5.60 -9.78 21.93
CA VAL A 38 5.71 -8.91 23.13
C VAL A 38 6.31 -9.63 24.35
N ASP A 39 6.33 -10.97 24.39
CA ASP A 39 6.65 -11.74 25.60
C ASP A 39 8.05 -12.40 25.66
N ASN A 40 8.93 -12.19 24.66
CA ASN A 40 10.25 -12.85 24.63
C ASN A 40 11.46 -11.97 25.02
N ASP A 41 11.27 -10.72 25.41
CA ASP A 41 12.39 -9.80 25.69
C ASP A 41 12.70 -9.64 27.19
N ASN A 42 13.02 -10.76 27.83
CA ASN A 42 13.74 -10.80 29.12
C ASN A 42 15.24 -11.06 28.93
N SER A 43 15.83 -10.49 27.88
CA SER A 43 17.29 -10.46 27.67
C SER A 43 17.78 -9.02 27.62
N GLN A 44 18.46 -8.60 28.70
CA GLN A 44 19.23 -7.37 28.77
C GLN A 44 20.25 -7.31 27.62
N GLY A 45 20.20 -6.24 26.80
CA GLY A 45 21.27 -5.90 25.88
C GLY A 45 20.81 -5.13 24.65
N ASP A 46 21.08 -3.82 24.66
CA ASP A 46 21.01 -2.84 23.56
C ASP A 46 19.61 -2.47 23.01
N GLU A 47 19.25 -1.21 23.21
CA GLU A 47 18.08 -0.53 22.64
C GLU A 47 18.13 -0.50 21.09
N ILE A 48 17.86 -1.63 20.45
CA ILE A 48 17.42 -1.65 19.05
C ILE A 48 15.91 -1.44 19.10
N VAL A 49 15.48 -0.18 19.13
CA VAL A 49 14.08 0.16 18.86
C VAL A 49 13.74 -0.45 17.50
N GLU A 50 12.89 -1.49 17.51
CA GLU A 50 12.53 -2.32 16.37
C GLU A 50 12.20 -1.48 15.13
N ILE A 51 13.13 -1.41 14.18
CA ILE A 51 12.97 -0.76 12.87
C ILE A 51 11.72 -1.30 12.14
N ASP A 52 11.31 -2.54 12.43
CA ASP A 52 10.13 -3.20 11.86
C ASP A 52 8.79 -2.53 12.25
N LYS A 53 8.69 -1.81 13.39
CA LYS A 53 7.47 -1.07 13.76
C LYS A 53 7.19 0.13 12.84
N LEU A 54 8.20 0.65 12.16
CA LEU A 54 8.10 1.80 11.27
C LEU A 54 7.81 1.43 9.80
N LEU A 55 7.70 0.14 9.46
CA LEU A 55 7.68 -0.36 8.08
C LEU A 55 6.40 -1.12 7.71
N GLY A 56 5.30 -0.87 8.41
CA GLY A 56 4.04 -1.58 8.20
C GLY A 56 4.16 -3.06 8.57
N ARG A 57 4.13 -3.96 7.57
CA ARG A 57 4.33 -5.40 7.78
C ARG A 57 5.75 -5.75 8.22
N GLY A 58 6.77 -5.05 7.73
CA GLY A 58 8.17 -5.47 7.88
C GLY A 58 8.44 -6.86 7.27
N ASN A 59 9.23 -7.69 7.97
CA ASN A 59 9.58 -9.04 7.52
C ASN A 59 8.52 -10.12 7.81
N ARG A 60 7.35 -9.74 8.36
CA ARG A 60 6.27 -10.68 8.67
C ARG A 60 5.69 -11.32 7.40
N PRO A 61 5.19 -12.57 7.49
CA PRO A 61 4.51 -13.22 6.36
C PRO A 61 3.26 -12.44 5.96
N ILE A 62 2.94 -12.47 4.68
CA ILE A 62 1.74 -11.84 4.13
C ILE A 62 0.50 -12.60 4.57
N PHE A 63 0.54 -13.93 4.45
CA PHE A 63 -0.65 -14.76 4.54
C PHE A 63 -0.68 -15.57 5.82
N GLU A 64 -1.78 -15.45 6.57
CA GLU A 64 -2.21 -16.50 7.47
C GLU A 64 -2.94 -17.60 6.69
N CYS A 65 -2.68 -18.86 7.01
CA CYS A 65 -3.30 -19.98 6.30
C CYS A 65 -4.25 -20.76 7.20
N TYR A 66 -5.48 -20.95 6.74
CA TYR A 66 -6.52 -21.71 7.42
C TYR A 66 -6.82 -23.00 6.64
N TRP A 67 -6.94 -24.10 7.37
CA TRP A 67 -7.35 -25.40 6.86
C TRP A 67 -8.63 -25.83 7.57
N ASN A 68 -9.73 -25.98 6.81
CA ASN A 68 -11.06 -26.27 7.34
C ASN A 68 -11.46 -25.33 8.51
N GLY A 69 -11.19 -24.04 8.35
CA GLY A 69 -11.50 -23.02 9.36
C GLY A 69 -10.54 -22.93 10.55
N ARG A 70 -9.49 -23.75 10.61
CA ARG A 70 -8.45 -23.71 11.65
C ARG A 70 -7.15 -23.12 11.12
N LEU A 71 -6.55 -22.20 11.87
CA LEU A 71 -5.23 -21.64 11.56
C LEU A 71 -4.13 -22.71 11.57
N ILE A 72 -3.28 -22.69 10.55
CA ILE A 72 -2.03 -23.46 10.44
C ILE A 72 -0.86 -22.46 10.60
N PRO A 73 -0.15 -22.48 11.74
CA PRO A 73 0.66 -21.34 12.18
C PRO A 73 1.99 -21.17 11.42
N TYR A 74 2.59 -22.22 10.87
CA TYR A 74 3.94 -22.15 10.32
C TYR A 74 3.98 -22.26 8.80
N THR A 75 3.08 -21.57 8.10
CA THR A 75 2.94 -21.74 6.66
C THR A 75 2.76 -20.46 5.88
N LEU A 76 3.57 -20.38 4.81
CA LEU A 76 3.51 -19.46 3.67
C LEU A 76 3.89 -18.00 3.97
N GLN A 77 5.00 -17.55 3.38
CA GLN A 77 5.47 -16.17 3.54
C GLN A 77 4.84 -15.22 2.50
N SER A 78 4.75 -15.62 1.22
CA SER A 78 4.21 -14.78 0.14
C SER A 78 3.89 -15.58 -1.12
N LEU A 79 3.12 -14.98 -2.05
CA LEU A 79 2.86 -15.50 -3.39
C LEU A 79 3.54 -14.62 -4.44
N ASP A 80 4.04 -15.21 -5.52
CA ASP A 80 4.92 -14.50 -6.46
C ASP A 80 4.27 -13.28 -7.14
N TRP A 81 2.97 -13.34 -7.42
CA TRP A 81 2.23 -12.27 -8.11
C TRP A 81 2.00 -11.04 -7.22
N CYS A 82 2.01 -11.19 -5.89
CA CYS A 82 1.86 -10.07 -4.95
C CYS A 82 3.20 -9.50 -4.48
N MET A 83 4.33 -10.03 -4.98
CA MET A 83 5.66 -9.52 -4.64
C MET A 83 6.10 -8.38 -5.57
N ARG A 84 6.84 -7.42 -5.01
CA ARG A 84 7.36 -6.30 -5.78
C ARG A 84 8.29 -6.79 -6.89
N LYS A 85 7.94 -6.46 -8.13
CA LYS A 85 8.80 -6.70 -9.29
C LYS A 85 9.81 -5.54 -9.44
N PRO A 86 11.04 -5.77 -9.96
CA PRO A 86 12.07 -4.73 -10.06
C PRO A 86 11.62 -3.45 -10.78
N ASN A 87 10.80 -3.59 -11.83
CA ASN A 87 10.32 -2.48 -12.66
C ASN A 87 8.92 -1.98 -12.24
N SER A 88 8.49 -2.25 -11.01
CA SER A 88 7.20 -1.77 -10.51
C SER A 88 7.20 -0.24 -10.38
N THR A 89 6.18 0.40 -10.95
CA THR A 89 5.91 1.83 -10.78
C THR A 89 5.29 2.16 -9.42
N ILE A 90 4.70 1.15 -8.76
CA ILE A 90 4.09 1.30 -7.44
C ILE A 90 5.20 1.45 -6.38
N PRO A 91 5.07 2.42 -5.45
CA PRO A 91 6.06 2.63 -4.40
C PRO A 91 6.33 1.36 -3.57
N PRO A 92 7.60 1.12 -3.17
CA PRO A 92 7.98 -0.10 -2.46
C PRO A 92 7.24 -0.31 -1.13
N GLU A 93 6.96 0.75 -0.39
CA GLU A 93 6.23 0.77 0.88
C GLU A 93 4.85 0.14 0.77
N CYS A 94 4.16 0.28 -0.36
CA CYS A 94 2.84 -0.32 -0.60
C CYS A 94 2.88 -1.85 -0.49
N PHE A 95 4.01 -2.48 -0.81
CA PHE A 95 4.17 -3.94 -0.73
C PHE A 95 4.35 -4.46 0.71
N SER A 96 4.49 -3.55 1.68
CA SER A 96 4.50 -3.82 3.10
C SER A 96 3.19 -3.37 3.79
N ARG A 97 2.23 -2.82 3.05
CA ARG A 97 0.97 -2.25 3.57
C ARG A 97 -0.23 -3.16 3.38
N PHE A 98 -0.04 -4.46 3.17
CA PHE A 98 -1.17 -5.39 3.11
C PHE A 98 -0.88 -6.70 3.82
N SER A 99 -1.93 -7.24 4.44
CA SER A 99 -1.96 -8.59 5.00
C SER A 99 -2.94 -9.45 4.21
N GLY A 100 -2.83 -10.76 4.37
CA GLY A 100 -3.62 -11.73 3.64
C GLY A 100 -4.05 -12.91 4.48
N VAL A 101 -5.11 -13.56 4.04
CA VAL A 101 -5.57 -14.83 4.60
C VAL A 101 -5.88 -15.78 3.45
N LEU A 102 -5.46 -17.04 3.59
CA LEU A 102 -5.78 -18.14 2.68
C LEU A 102 -6.65 -19.17 3.40
N TRP A 103 -7.69 -19.65 2.72
CA TRP A 103 -8.54 -20.74 3.19
C TRP A 103 -8.43 -21.92 2.24
N THR A 104 -8.14 -23.07 2.85
CA THR A 104 -8.03 -24.37 2.20
C THR A 104 -9.01 -25.35 2.83
N ASN A 105 -9.31 -26.42 2.11
CA ASN A 105 -10.18 -27.51 2.56
C ASN A 105 -9.38 -28.81 2.73
N THR A 106 -10.09 -29.92 2.96
CA THR A 106 -9.52 -31.28 3.07
C THR A 106 -8.74 -31.76 1.84
N SER A 107 -8.83 -31.08 0.69
CA SER A 107 -8.04 -31.42 -0.50
C SER A 107 -6.55 -31.11 -0.35
N PHE A 108 -6.17 -30.33 0.68
CA PHE A 108 -4.78 -30.07 1.03
C PHE A 108 -4.44 -30.83 2.32
N GLU A 109 -3.37 -31.62 2.30
CA GLU A 109 -2.94 -32.38 3.48
C GLU A 109 -2.08 -31.52 4.42
N VAL A 110 -2.34 -31.66 5.72
CA VAL A 110 -1.56 -31.04 6.80
C VAL A 110 -0.82 -32.13 7.58
N THR A 111 0.26 -31.76 8.25
CA THR A 111 1.01 -32.68 9.11
C THR A 111 0.16 -33.21 10.25
N GLN A 112 0.55 -34.34 10.86
CA GLN A 112 -0.18 -34.93 11.98
C GLN A 112 -0.38 -33.97 13.15
N ASN A 113 0.63 -33.13 13.44
CA ASN A 113 0.56 -32.09 14.48
C ASN A 113 -0.21 -30.82 14.05
N LYS A 114 -0.67 -30.74 12.78
CA LYS A 114 -1.42 -29.61 12.20
C LYS A 114 -0.69 -28.27 12.32
N LEU A 115 0.64 -28.30 12.22
CA LEU A 115 1.47 -27.11 12.29
C LEU A 115 1.88 -26.59 10.89
N THR A 116 1.94 -27.49 9.89
CA THR A 116 2.33 -27.15 8.52
C THR A 116 1.51 -27.94 7.48
N PHE A 117 1.49 -27.46 6.23
CA PHE A 117 0.99 -28.22 5.07
C PHE A 117 2.05 -29.23 4.62
N GLN A 118 1.66 -30.48 4.32
CA GLN A 118 2.61 -31.53 3.93
C GLN A 118 3.29 -31.22 2.59
N ASP A 119 2.53 -30.79 1.60
CA ASP A 119 3.03 -30.58 0.24
C ASP A 119 3.52 -29.16 -0.05
N ALA A 120 3.89 -28.39 0.98
CA ALA A 120 4.32 -27.00 0.85
C ALA A 120 3.35 -26.15 -0.02
N LEU A 121 2.26 -25.69 0.61
CA LEU A 121 1.17 -24.96 -0.05
C LEU A 121 1.66 -23.80 -0.94
N ASP A 122 2.74 -23.13 -0.55
CA ASP A 122 3.40 -22.05 -1.27
C ASP A 122 3.92 -22.49 -2.63
N LYS A 123 4.61 -23.63 -2.68
CA LYS A 123 5.13 -24.19 -3.92
C LYS A 123 4.00 -24.51 -4.89
N LYS A 124 2.94 -25.17 -4.39
CA LYS A 124 1.77 -25.51 -5.21
C LYS A 124 1.09 -24.28 -5.79
N LEU A 125 0.92 -23.22 -4.99
CA LEU A 125 0.25 -21.99 -5.42
C LEU A 125 1.09 -21.15 -6.39
N ASN A 126 2.41 -21.22 -6.32
CA ASN A 126 3.30 -20.52 -7.26
C ASN A 126 3.56 -21.31 -8.55
N GLU A 127 2.99 -22.50 -8.73
CA GLU A 127 3.12 -23.23 -9.99
C GLU A 127 2.44 -22.48 -11.15
N PRO A 128 3.08 -22.36 -12.34
CA PRO A 128 2.53 -21.62 -13.48
C PRO A 128 1.17 -22.13 -13.99
N LYS A 129 0.79 -23.37 -13.64
CA LYS A 129 -0.47 -24.00 -14.05
C LYS A 129 -1.66 -23.57 -13.19
N VAL A 130 -1.43 -22.93 -12.04
CA VAL A 130 -2.49 -22.50 -11.12
C VAL A 130 -3.27 -21.35 -11.77
N ALA A 131 -4.59 -21.55 -11.90
CA ALA A 131 -5.45 -20.53 -12.46
C ALA A 131 -6.02 -19.65 -11.35
N TYR A 132 -5.60 -18.38 -11.34
CA TYR A 132 -6.11 -17.39 -10.41
C TYR A 132 -7.32 -16.64 -10.99
N THR A 133 -8.33 -16.44 -10.16
CA THR A 133 -9.50 -15.60 -10.44
C THR A 133 -9.71 -14.60 -9.32
N VAL A 134 -10.10 -13.38 -9.64
CA VAL A 134 -10.28 -12.27 -8.69
C VAL A 134 -11.74 -11.84 -8.72
N LEU A 135 -12.33 -11.63 -7.56
CA LEU A 135 -13.68 -11.08 -7.45
C LEU A 135 -13.63 -9.56 -7.62
N VAL A 136 -14.24 -9.05 -8.69
CA VAL A 136 -14.36 -7.62 -8.98
C VAL A 136 -15.84 -7.29 -9.07
N GLY A 137 -16.38 -6.67 -8.01
CA GLY A 137 -17.83 -6.51 -7.84
C GLY A 137 -18.48 -7.89 -7.66
N ASN A 138 -19.41 -8.26 -8.54
CA ASN A 138 -20.10 -9.56 -8.50
C ASN A 138 -19.59 -10.55 -9.56
N GLN A 139 -18.41 -10.34 -10.14
CA GLN A 139 -17.88 -11.18 -11.22
C GLN A 139 -16.43 -11.60 -10.98
N TYR A 140 -16.13 -12.86 -11.32
CA TYR A 140 -14.76 -13.39 -11.33
C TYR A 140 -14.05 -13.03 -12.63
N ARG A 141 -12.85 -12.46 -12.50
CA ARG A 141 -11.98 -12.08 -13.64
C ARG A 141 -10.64 -12.79 -13.54
N ARG A 142 -10.02 -13.05 -14.70
CA ARG A 142 -8.65 -13.60 -14.81
C ARG A 142 -7.64 -12.47 -14.98
N GLY A 143 -6.35 -12.79 -14.79
CA GLY A 143 -5.25 -11.82 -14.89
C GLY A 143 -4.90 -11.20 -13.54
N ILE A 144 -4.49 -12.04 -12.59
CA ILE A 144 -4.28 -11.63 -11.20
C ILE A 144 -3.20 -10.56 -11.05
N ASP A 145 -2.09 -10.64 -11.81
CA ASP A 145 -1.00 -9.67 -11.72
C ASP A 145 -1.44 -8.24 -12.02
N ASP A 146 -2.18 -8.04 -13.12
CA ASP A 146 -2.62 -6.70 -13.54
C ASP A 146 -3.74 -6.17 -12.63
N LEU A 147 -4.64 -7.05 -12.20
CA LEU A 147 -5.72 -6.70 -11.28
C LEU A 147 -5.16 -6.33 -9.89
N PHE A 148 -4.16 -7.08 -9.40
CA PHE A 148 -3.50 -6.77 -8.14
C PHE A 148 -2.75 -5.44 -8.20
N LYS A 149 -1.95 -5.20 -9.24
CA LYS A 149 -1.24 -3.92 -9.41
C LYS A 149 -2.21 -2.75 -9.46
N LYS A 150 -3.30 -2.88 -10.22
CA LYS A 150 -4.33 -1.85 -10.31
C LYS A 150 -4.98 -1.60 -8.94
N TRP A 151 -5.36 -2.65 -8.23
CA TRP A 151 -5.93 -2.54 -6.89
C TRP A 151 -4.95 -1.88 -5.91
N LEU A 152 -3.68 -2.27 -5.91
CA LEU A 152 -2.67 -1.71 -5.01
C LEU A 152 -2.39 -0.23 -5.31
N ASP A 153 -2.32 0.15 -6.58
CA ASP A 153 -2.19 1.54 -7.02
C ASP A 153 -3.42 2.38 -6.63
N GLU A 154 -4.63 1.85 -6.83
CA GLU A 154 -5.86 2.49 -6.37
C GLU A 154 -5.91 2.62 -4.85
N CYS A 155 -5.40 1.63 -4.11
CA CYS A 155 -5.34 1.67 -2.66
C CYS A 155 -4.43 2.77 -2.16
N HIS A 156 -3.20 2.83 -2.68
CA HIS A 156 -2.24 3.89 -2.36
C HIS A 156 -2.87 5.27 -2.62
N ASN A 157 -3.33 5.52 -3.85
CA ASN A 157 -3.85 6.83 -4.27
C ASN A 157 -5.11 7.29 -3.53
N ASN A 158 -5.93 6.38 -3.00
CA ASN A 158 -7.18 6.74 -2.35
C ASN A 158 -7.05 6.80 -0.82
N TYR A 159 -6.31 5.87 -0.22
CA TYR A 159 -6.30 5.66 1.23
C TYR A 159 -5.07 6.20 1.93
N ASP A 160 -3.89 6.22 1.29
CA ASP A 160 -2.69 6.75 1.95
C ASP A 160 -2.79 8.26 2.10
N LYS A 161 -2.30 8.78 3.22
CA LYS A 161 -2.37 10.19 3.60
C LYS A 161 -1.00 10.65 4.10
N GLU A 162 -0.04 10.76 3.18
CA GLU A 162 1.37 11.01 3.49
C GLU A 162 1.74 12.50 3.52
N ILE A 163 0.98 13.33 2.79
CA ILE A 163 1.27 14.77 2.65
C ILE A 163 0.18 15.55 3.35
N LYS A 164 0.57 16.43 4.27
CA LYS A 164 -0.34 17.38 4.89
C LYS A 164 -0.20 18.72 4.21
N PHE A 165 -1.19 19.10 3.44
CA PHE A 165 -1.32 20.41 2.84
C PHE A 165 -1.78 21.42 3.88
N LEU A 166 -1.17 22.61 3.84
CA LEU A 166 -1.34 23.66 4.83
C LEU A 166 -1.88 24.92 4.19
N GLU A 167 -2.77 25.61 4.91
CA GLU A 167 -3.31 26.92 4.55
C GLU A 167 -3.95 26.93 3.15
N PHE A 168 -5.09 26.24 3.00
CA PHE A 168 -5.90 26.28 1.77
C PHE A 168 -6.19 27.71 1.34
N GLN A 169 -5.99 27.98 0.05
CA GLN A 169 -6.16 29.29 -0.56
C GLN A 169 -7.43 29.33 -1.42
N GLU A 170 -7.45 28.53 -2.50
CA GLU A 170 -8.50 28.61 -3.52
C GLU A 170 -8.60 27.34 -4.38
N LEU A 171 -9.66 27.27 -5.17
CA LEU A 171 -9.92 26.23 -6.17
C LEU A 171 -9.63 26.77 -7.57
N ILE A 172 -8.74 26.10 -8.29
CA ILE A 172 -8.34 26.49 -9.64
C ILE A 172 -8.67 25.41 -10.68
N ARG A 173 -8.73 25.85 -11.94
CA ARG A 173 -8.76 24.99 -13.13
C ARG A 173 -7.40 25.07 -13.81
N ARG A 174 -6.80 23.92 -14.14
CA ARG A 174 -5.54 23.84 -14.87
C ARG A 174 -5.82 23.71 -16.35
N GLU A 175 -5.32 24.64 -17.16
CA GLU A 175 -5.57 24.68 -18.61
C GLU A 175 -4.49 23.99 -19.45
N GLU A 176 -3.25 23.90 -18.93
CA GLU A 176 -2.11 23.34 -19.67
C GLU A 176 -1.75 21.91 -19.25
N GLY A 177 -1.48 21.05 -20.24
CA GLY A 177 -0.80 19.76 -20.06
C GLY A 177 -1.56 18.65 -19.32
N VAL A 178 -2.80 18.91 -18.87
CA VAL A 178 -3.60 17.92 -18.13
C VAL A 178 -4.75 17.38 -18.99
N ALA A 179 -4.99 16.07 -18.95
CA ALA A 179 -6.12 15.45 -19.64
C ALA A 179 -7.45 16.15 -19.28
N LYS A 180 -8.38 16.29 -20.23
CA LYS A 180 -9.62 17.08 -20.05
C LYS A 180 -10.44 16.69 -18.81
N ASN A 181 -10.37 15.44 -18.37
CA ASN A 181 -11.03 14.92 -17.17
C ASN A 181 -10.30 15.20 -15.85
N LYS A 182 -9.07 15.72 -15.89
CA LYS A 182 -8.27 16.12 -14.72
C LYS A 182 -7.95 17.63 -14.69
N CYS A 183 -8.67 18.46 -15.45
CA CYS A 183 -8.45 19.91 -15.45
C CYS A 183 -9.01 20.62 -14.20
N TYR A 184 -10.01 20.03 -13.53
CA TYR A 184 -10.69 20.59 -12.36
C TYR A 184 -11.38 19.46 -11.58
N PRO A 185 -11.43 19.48 -10.23
CA PRO A 185 -10.96 20.54 -9.32
C PRO A 185 -9.52 20.37 -8.82
N TRP A 186 -8.77 21.48 -8.77
CA TRP A 186 -7.47 21.55 -8.09
C TRP A 186 -7.51 22.58 -6.97
N SER A 187 -7.08 22.16 -5.79
CA SER A 187 -7.01 23.00 -4.61
C SER A 187 -5.59 23.50 -4.38
N VAL A 188 -5.46 24.80 -4.10
CA VAL A 188 -4.20 25.51 -3.91
C VAL A 188 -3.91 25.67 -2.42
N PHE A 189 -2.66 25.43 -2.03
CA PHE A 189 -2.17 25.53 -0.66
C PHE A 189 -0.87 26.33 -0.58
N ASN A 190 -0.65 26.99 0.55
CA ASN A 190 0.53 27.83 0.79
C ASN A 190 1.73 27.05 1.37
N GLY A 191 1.48 25.84 1.87
CA GLY A 191 2.53 24.97 2.37
C GLY A 191 2.16 23.50 2.34
N VAL A 192 3.16 22.66 2.55
CA VAL A 192 2.99 21.24 2.83
C VAL A 192 3.93 20.81 3.95
N GLU A 193 3.48 19.88 4.76
CA GLU A 193 4.30 19.11 5.67
C GLU A 193 4.45 17.70 5.06
N PHE A 194 5.69 17.32 4.78
CA PHE A 194 6.06 16.06 4.16
C PHE A 194 7.34 15.52 4.80
N SER A 195 7.31 14.25 5.23
CA SER A 195 8.43 13.63 5.95
C SER A 195 8.96 14.48 7.12
N ASN A 196 8.04 15.02 7.93
CA ASN A 196 8.32 15.92 9.07
C ASN A 196 9.09 17.20 8.71
N GLN A 197 9.13 17.56 7.43
CA GLN A 197 9.66 18.83 6.94
C GLN A 197 8.53 19.69 6.40
N ILE A 198 8.57 20.97 6.74
CA ILE A 198 7.59 21.94 6.27
C ILE A 198 8.20 22.72 5.10
N PHE A 199 7.50 22.72 3.98
CA PHE A 199 7.80 23.51 2.80
C PHE A 199 6.73 24.58 2.63
N LYS A 200 7.13 25.82 2.32
CA LYS A 200 6.21 26.94 2.11
C LYS A 200 6.47 27.65 0.79
N CYS A 201 5.44 28.32 0.28
CA CYS A 201 5.60 29.23 -0.85
C CYS A 201 6.62 30.33 -0.53
N GLY A 202 7.41 30.74 -1.53
CA GLY A 202 8.54 31.66 -1.37
C GLY A 202 9.85 30.99 -0.94
N GLN A 203 9.84 29.70 -0.61
CA GLN A 203 11.06 28.96 -0.26
C GLN A 203 11.82 28.52 -1.52
N LYS A 204 13.14 28.73 -1.54
CA LYS A 204 14.03 28.19 -2.58
C LYS A 204 14.29 26.72 -2.35
N ILE A 205 14.10 25.91 -3.39
CA ILE A 205 14.34 24.47 -3.37
C ILE A 205 15.19 24.03 -4.56
N LYS A 206 15.87 22.90 -4.36
CA LYS A 206 16.57 22.17 -5.41
C LYS A 206 16.00 20.76 -5.48
N THR A 207 15.52 20.35 -6.64
CA THR A 207 15.03 18.99 -6.82
C THR A 207 16.21 18.01 -6.86
N THR A 208 16.08 16.87 -6.18
CA THR A 208 17.15 15.87 -6.07
C THR A 208 16.93 14.62 -6.94
N LYS A 209 15.67 14.33 -7.29
CA LYS A 209 15.26 13.13 -8.02
C LYS A 209 14.52 13.41 -9.35
N THR A 210 14.64 14.62 -9.89
CA THR A 210 14.10 14.95 -11.22
C THR A 210 15.23 15.10 -12.24
N ALA A 211 14.97 14.73 -13.49
CA ALA A 211 15.84 15.02 -14.62
C ALA A 211 15.08 15.93 -15.60
N PRO A 212 15.46 17.20 -15.77
CA PRO A 212 16.63 17.88 -15.16
C PRO A 212 16.45 18.18 -13.66
N ILE A 213 17.58 18.34 -12.97
CA ILE A 213 17.62 18.98 -11.65
C ILE A 213 17.22 20.43 -11.84
N MET A 214 16.28 20.90 -11.03
CA MET A 214 15.74 22.25 -11.10
C MET A 214 16.01 22.98 -9.79
N ILE A 215 16.33 24.26 -9.91
CA ILE A 215 16.50 25.20 -8.80
C ILE A 215 15.51 26.33 -9.02
N GLY A 216 14.79 26.71 -7.98
CA GLY A 216 13.77 27.73 -8.10
C GLY A 216 13.06 28.01 -6.77
N THR A 217 12.11 28.94 -6.83
CA THR A 217 11.30 29.33 -5.68
C THR A 217 9.89 28.74 -5.83
N ILE A 218 9.39 28.07 -4.78
CA ILE A 218 8.05 27.49 -4.78
C ILE A 218 7.00 28.62 -4.87
N THR A 219 6.08 28.52 -5.82
CA THR A 219 5.00 29.49 -6.00
C THR A 219 3.71 29.02 -5.34
N ARG A 220 3.37 27.73 -5.48
CA ARG A 220 2.16 27.14 -4.90
C ARG A 220 2.20 25.62 -4.83
N PHE A 221 1.42 25.04 -3.92
CA PHE A 221 1.14 23.62 -3.84
C PHE A 221 -0.27 23.32 -4.35
N LEU A 222 -0.43 22.15 -4.98
CA LEU A 222 -1.64 21.73 -5.66
C LEU A 222 -2.02 20.32 -5.22
N CYS A 223 -3.25 20.15 -4.78
CA CYS A 223 -3.86 18.85 -4.50
C CYS A 223 -5.10 18.66 -5.37
N TRP A 224 -5.34 17.45 -5.85
CA TRP A 224 -6.55 17.13 -6.59
C TRP A 224 -7.74 16.98 -5.63
N GLY A 225 -8.82 17.71 -5.89
CA GLY A 225 -10.01 17.69 -5.03
C GLY A 225 -10.60 19.08 -4.79
N SER A 226 -11.82 19.09 -4.27
CA SER A 226 -12.55 20.30 -3.87
C SER A 226 -12.58 20.39 -2.36
N PHE A 227 -11.91 21.39 -1.80
CA PHE A 227 -11.86 21.67 -0.36
C PHE A 227 -12.51 23.02 -0.04
N ASP A 228 -13.00 23.20 1.19
CA ASP A 228 -13.65 24.44 1.65
C ASP A 228 -12.80 25.15 2.71
N VAL A 229 -12.49 26.43 2.48
CA VAL A 229 -11.75 27.31 3.41
C VAL A 229 -12.28 27.24 4.85
N LYS A 230 -13.60 27.07 5.04
CA LYS A 230 -14.23 27.07 6.37
C LYS A 230 -14.02 25.77 7.16
N LYS A 231 -13.58 24.69 6.52
CA LYS A 231 -13.42 23.37 7.15
C LYS A 231 -12.04 22.76 6.94
N ASP A 232 -11.40 23.07 5.82
CA ASP A 232 -10.27 22.34 5.27
C ASP A 232 -9.03 23.25 5.18
N GLN A 233 -8.74 24.02 6.22
CA GLN A 233 -7.52 24.85 6.26
C GLN A 233 -6.26 23.99 6.09
N ASN A 234 -6.23 22.80 6.70
CA ASN A 234 -5.18 21.82 6.53
C ASN A 234 -5.80 20.48 6.09
N VAL A 235 -5.24 19.86 5.06
CA VAL A 235 -5.81 18.66 4.43
C VAL A 235 -4.72 17.63 4.22
N PHE A 236 -5.06 16.35 4.38
CA PHE A 236 -4.13 15.28 4.05
C PHE A 236 -4.43 14.64 2.70
N GLY A 237 -3.40 14.41 1.90
CA GLY A 237 -3.45 13.78 0.61
C GLY A 237 -2.35 12.74 0.42
N THR A 238 -2.54 11.85 -0.55
CA THR A 238 -1.54 10.85 -0.92
C THR A 238 -0.41 11.47 -1.73
N SER A 239 -0.77 12.34 -2.67
CA SER A 239 0.16 12.96 -3.59
C SER A 239 -0.24 14.41 -3.87
N GLY A 240 0.71 15.18 -4.37
CA GLY A 240 0.55 16.59 -4.69
C GLY A 240 1.48 17.01 -5.80
N TYR A 241 1.21 18.19 -6.33
CA TYR A 241 2.11 18.89 -7.23
C TYR A 241 2.53 20.19 -6.56
N PHE A 242 3.68 20.71 -6.96
CA PHE A 242 4.05 22.09 -6.66
C PHE A 242 4.48 22.76 -7.96
N GLU A 243 4.27 24.05 -8.03
CA GLU A 243 4.80 24.91 -9.08
C GLU A 243 5.94 25.74 -8.51
N MET A 244 6.91 26.05 -9.36
CA MET A 244 8.04 26.87 -8.97
C MET A 244 8.48 27.75 -10.13
N GLU A 245 9.00 28.92 -9.79
CA GLU A 245 9.65 29.83 -10.71
C GLU A 245 11.15 29.50 -10.74
N ARG A 246 11.67 29.19 -11.94
CA ARG A 246 13.08 28.84 -12.14
C ARG A 246 13.95 30.08 -12.04
N GLU A 247 15.12 29.90 -11.44
CA GLU A 247 16.23 30.88 -11.52
C GLU A 247 17.09 30.66 -12.76
#